data_AF-A0A8H4VFW9-F1
#
_entry.id   AF-A0A8H4VFW9-F1
#
_cell.length_a   1.000
_cell.length_b   1.000
_cell.length_c   1.000
_cell.angle_alpha   90.00
_cell.angle_beta   90.00
_cell.angle_gamma   90.00
#
_symmetry.space_group_name_H-M   'P 1'
#
loop_
_entity.id
_entity.type
_entity.pdbx_description
1 polymer ?
#
loop_
_entity_poly.entity_id
_entity_poly.type
_entity_poly.pdbx_seq_one_letter_code
_entity_poly.pdbx_strand_id
1 'polypeptide(L)'
;MIFALVFVCTRIAQIITLIPVMGMLSWFINIFVTANALTPDSLLILFVTSVLALAWAVFTLFSYHRSSANARFVALVDLAIFGTLIAAVVLLRGIHSE
;
A
#
# COMPACT_ATOMS: atom_id res chain seq x y z
N MET A 1 -13.46 -18.82 14.99
CA MET A 1 -13.51 -17.49 15.62
C MET A 1 -12.14 -16.81 15.67
N ILE A 2 -11.06 -17.50 16.08
CA ILE A 2 -9.73 -16.86 16.16
C ILE A 2 -9.17 -16.38 14.81
N PHE A 3 -9.37 -17.15 13.73
CA PHE A 3 -8.97 -16.75 12.37
C PHE A 3 -9.64 -15.43 11.94
N ALA A 4 -10.95 -15.30 12.22
CA ALA A 4 -11.73 -14.10 11.92
C ALA A 4 -11.15 -12.87 12.62
N LEU A 5 -10.86 -13.02 13.92
CA LEU A 5 -10.32 -11.96 14.75
C LEU A 5 -8.94 -11.52 14.23
N VAL A 6 -8.04 -12.47 13.98
CA VAL A 6 -6.70 -12.17 13.45
C VAL A 6 -6.79 -11.49 12.09
N PHE A 7 -7.69 -11.95 11.21
CA PHE A 7 -7.89 -11.32 9.91
C PHE A 7 -8.37 -9.87 10.02
N VAL A 8 -9.38 -9.60 10.86
CA VAL A 8 -9.90 -8.24 11.04
C VAL A 8 -8.85 -7.34 11.71
N CYS A 9 -8.18 -7.82 12.76
CA CYS A 9 -7.11 -7.07 13.43
C CYS A 9 -5.96 -6.72 12.48
N THR A 10 -5.53 -7.67 11.65
CA THR A 10 -4.46 -7.42 10.65
C THR A 10 -4.89 -6.42 9.59
N ARG A 11 -6.15 -6.45 9.12
CA ARG A 11 -6.67 -5.44 8.18
C ARG A 11 -6.73 -4.06 8.78
N ILE A 12 -7.25 -3.94 10.00
CA ILE A 12 -7.30 -2.65 10.70
C ILE A 12 -5.89 -2.10 10.90
N ALA A 13 -4.93 -2.93 11.30
CA ALA A 13 -3.53 -2.52 11.42
C ALA A 13 -2.93 -2.04 10.09
N GLN A 14 -3.21 -2.75 8.98
CA GLN A 14 -2.79 -2.30 7.65
C GLN A 14 -3.42 -0.95 7.26
N ILE A 15 -4.71 -0.76 7.50
CA ILE A 15 -5.40 0.50 7.17
C ILE A 15 -4.81 1.66 7.98
N ILE A 16 -4.64 1.48 9.29
CA ILE A 16 -4.07 2.51 10.19
C ILE A 16 -2.66 2.90 9.76
N THR A 17 -1.86 1.94 9.28
CA THR A 17 -0.48 2.21 8.83
C THR A 17 -0.41 2.79 7.42
N LEU A 18 -1.28 2.38 6.52
CA LEU A 18 -1.28 2.84 5.12
C LEU A 18 -1.84 4.26 4.94
N ILE A 19 -2.80 4.69 5.77
CA ILE A 19 -3.37 6.05 5.69
C ILE A 19 -2.28 7.13 5.85
N PRO A 20 -1.43 7.10 6.91
CA PRO A 20 -0.32 8.04 7.05
C PRO A 20 0.67 7.98 5.88
N VAL A 21 1.02 6.78 5.41
CA VAL A 21 1.99 6.60 4.31
C VAL A 21 1.46 7.25 3.03
N MET A 22 0.23 6.93 2.63
CA MET A 22 -0.42 7.53 1.46
C MET A 22 -0.55 9.05 1.59
N GLY A 23 -0.96 9.54 2.77
CA GLY A 23 -1.08 10.97 3.05
C GLY A 23 0.25 11.72 2.92
N MET A 24 1.31 11.22 3.53
CA MET A 24 2.65 11.83 3.44
C MET A 24 3.18 11.83 2.00
N LEU A 25 2.99 10.73 1.26
CA LEU A 25 3.43 10.64 -0.14
C LEU A 25 2.65 11.59 -1.05
N SER A 26 1.34 11.75 -0.82
CA SER A 26 0.53 12.72 -1.57
C SER A 26 1.04 14.15 -1.40
N TRP A 27 1.50 14.49 -0.19
CA TRP A 27 2.08 15.80 0.08
C TRP A 27 3.39 15.99 -0.68
N PHE A 28 4.28 14.98 -0.69
CA PHE A 28 5.53 15.05 -1.45
C PHE A 28 5.27 15.23 -2.96
N ILE A 29 4.32 14.50 -3.53
CA ILE A 29 3.94 14.66 -4.95
C ILE A 29 3.44 16.09 -5.21
N ASN A 30 2.63 16.62 -4.30
CA ASN A 30 2.06 17.96 -4.47
C ASN A 30 3.14 19.06 -4.53
N ILE A 31 4.30 18.87 -3.88
CA ILE A 31 5.43 19.80 -3.99
C ILE A 31 5.95 19.86 -5.43
N PHE A 32 6.18 18.71 -6.07
CA PHE A 32 6.66 18.65 -7.46
C PHE A 32 5.62 19.21 -8.43
N VAL A 33 4.34 18.87 -8.23
CA VAL A 33 3.23 19.40 -9.04
C VAL A 33 3.15 20.93 -8.93
N THR A 34 3.25 21.48 -7.72
CA THR A 34 3.21 22.93 -7.49
C THR A 34 4.43 23.65 -8.10
N ALA A 35 5.59 22.98 -8.15
CA ALA A 35 6.79 23.48 -8.79
C ALA A 35 6.82 23.28 -10.32
N ASN A 36 5.76 22.73 -10.92
CA ASN A 36 5.70 22.32 -12.32
C ASN A 36 6.89 21.43 -12.75
N ALA A 37 7.30 20.55 -11.84
CA ALA A 37 8.41 19.61 -12.01
C ALA A 37 7.89 18.17 -12.11
N LEU A 38 8.65 17.33 -12.82
CA LEU A 38 8.37 15.90 -12.89
C LEU A 38 8.63 15.27 -11.51
N THR A 39 7.66 14.51 -11.00
CA THR A 39 7.84 13.74 -9.78
C THR A 39 8.70 12.51 -10.09
N PRO A 40 9.71 12.15 -9.26
CA PRO A 40 10.50 10.95 -9.48
C PRO A 40 9.63 9.68 -9.57
N ASP A 41 9.90 8.82 -10.55
CA ASP A 41 9.12 7.62 -10.84
C ASP A 41 9.00 6.69 -9.62
N SER A 42 10.09 6.50 -8.88
CA SER A 42 10.09 5.66 -7.68
C SER A 42 9.16 6.19 -6.58
N LEU A 43 9.00 7.50 -6.46
CA LEU A 43 8.05 8.12 -5.52
C LEU A 43 6.61 7.89 -5.98
N LEU A 44 6.34 8.04 -7.29
CA LEU A 44 5.04 7.76 -7.88
C LEU A 44 4.63 6.29 -7.71
N ILE A 45 5.56 5.35 -7.94
CA ILE A 45 5.32 3.91 -7.73
C ILE A 45 4.96 3.65 -6.27
N LEU A 46 5.69 4.24 -5.32
CA LEU A 46 5.44 4.05 -3.88
C LEU A 46 4.06 4.59 -3.48
N PHE A 47 3.68 5.75 -4.01
CA PHE A 47 2.37 6.34 -3.79
C PHE A 47 1.24 5.48 -4.36
N VAL A 48 1.29 5.12 -5.65
CA VAL A 48 0.26 4.31 -6.30
C VAL A 48 0.12 2.95 -5.60
N THR A 49 1.24 2.32 -5.25
CA THR A 49 1.23 1.06 -4.52
C THR A 49 0.56 1.20 -3.15
N SER A 50 0.85 2.28 -2.41
CA SER A 50 0.21 2.53 -1.11
C SER A 50 -1.31 2.77 -1.22
N VAL A 51 -1.76 3.45 -2.28
CA VAL A 51 -3.19 3.67 -2.55
C VAL A 51 -3.89 2.35 -2.89
N LEU A 52 -3.30 1.53 -3.76
CA LEU A 52 -3.83 0.21 -4.11
C LEU A 52 -3.85 -0.72 -2.89
N ALA A 53 -2.82 -0.67 -2.04
CA ALA A 53 -2.76 -1.42 -0.79
C ALA A 53 -3.89 -1.04 0.16
N LEU A 54 -4.14 0.27 0.33
CA LEU A 54 -5.20 0.77 1.19
C LEU A 54 -6.58 0.37 0.66
N ALA A 55 -6.82 0.56 -0.64
CA ALA A 55 -8.06 0.16 -1.29
C ALA A 55 -8.30 -1.35 -1.15
N TRP A 56 -7.26 -2.17 -1.32
CA TRP A 56 -7.31 -3.61 -1.14
C TRP A 56 -7.62 -4.02 0.31
N ALA A 57 -6.97 -3.41 1.30
CA ALA A 57 -7.21 -3.68 2.71
C ALA A 57 -8.65 -3.32 3.13
N VAL A 58 -9.18 -2.20 2.64
CA VAL A 58 -10.58 -1.79 2.86
C VAL A 58 -11.55 -2.75 2.17
N PHE A 59 -11.32 -3.08 0.90
CA PHE A 59 -12.17 -3.99 0.14
C PHE A 59 -12.27 -5.39 0.78
N THR A 60 -11.14 -5.94 1.21
CA THR A 60 -11.07 -7.27 1.82
C THR A 60 -11.63 -7.32 3.24
N LEU A 61 -11.65 -6.18 3.96
CA LEU A 61 -12.33 -6.04 5.24
C LEU A 61 -13.86 -6.12 5.07
N PHE A 62 -14.43 -5.40 4.11
CA PHE A 62 -15.88 -5.46 3.84
C PHE A 62 -16.31 -6.76 3.15
N SER A 63 -15.45 -7.33 2.30
CA SER A 63 -15.71 -8.59 1.61
C SER A 63 -15.43 -9.82 2.48
N TYR A 64 -15.31 -9.67 3.80
CA TYR A 64 -14.89 -10.70 4.76
C TYR A 64 -15.65 -12.04 4.62
N HIS A 65 -16.97 -12.00 4.39
CA HIS A 65 -17.79 -13.20 4.20
C HIS A 65 -17.36 -14.05 2.98
N ARG A 66 -16.81 -13.41 1.93
CA ARG A 66 -16.23 -14.09 0.75
C ARG A 66 -14.73 -14.34 0.90
N SER A 67 -14.06 -13.49 1.66
CA SER A 67 -12.61 -13.51 1.91
C SER A 67 -12.17 -14.73 2.74
N SER A 68 -13.01 -15.19 3.68
CA SER A 68 -12.76 -16.39 4.48
C SER A 68 -12.69 -17.68 3.63
N ALA A 69 -13.44 -17.75 2.53
CA ALA A 69 -13.40 -18.87 1.59
C ALA A 69 -12.15 -18.86 0.69
N ASN A 70 -11.52 -17.68 0.48
CA ASN A 70 -10.40 -17.48 -0.43
C ASN A 70 -9.18 -16.82 0.25
N ALA A 71 -8.89 -17.19 1.51
CA ALA A 71 -7.79 -16.62 2.29
C ALA A 71 -6.42 -16.71 1.60
N ARG A 72 -6.17 -17.76 0.81
CA ARG A 72 -4.92 -17.94 0.05
C ARG A 72 -4.74 -16.90 -1.06
N PHE A 73 -5.82 -16.59 -1.79
CA PHE A 73 -5.80 -15.57 -2.83
C PHE A 73 -5.49 -14.21 -2.22
N VAL A 74 -6.12 -13.92 -1.09
CA VAL A 74 -5.91 -12.68 -0.35
C VAL A 74 -4.46 -12.55 0.13
N ALA A 75 -3.88 -13.62 0.69
CA ALA A 75 -2.48 -13.65 1.08
C ALA A 75 -1.52 -13.49 -0.11
N LEU A 76 -1.85 -14.05 -1.28
CA LEU A 76 -1.04 -13.88 -2.49
C LEU A 76 -1.03 -12.41 -2.95
N VAL A 77 -2.19 -11.76 -2.97
CA VAL A 77 -2.28 -10.34 -3.33
C VAL A 77 -1.55 -9.46 -2.30
N ASP A 78 -1.71 -9.75 -1.01
CA ASP A 78 -0.96 -9.04 0.05
C ASP A 78 0.56 -9.20 -0.12
N LEU A 79 1.04 -10.40 -0.47
CA LEU A 79 2.46 -10.66 -0.72
C LEU A 79 2.96 -9.89 -1.96
N ALA A 80 2.17 -9.85 -3.02
CA ALA A 80 2.50 -9.08 -4.23
C ALA A 80 2.60 -7.58 -3.92
N ILE A 81 1.62 -7.02 -3.19
CA ILE A 81 1.62 -5.62 -2.75
C ILE A 81 2.84 -5.34 -1.86
N PHE A 82 3.13 -6.22 -0.90
CA PHE A 82 4.30 -6.07 -0.03
C PHE A 82 5.61 -6.11 -0.82
N GLY A 83 5.73 -7.03 -1.79
CA GLY A 83 6.87 -7.09 -2.71
C GLY A 83 7.04 -5.80 -3.52
N THR A 84 5.94 -5.22 -4.02
CA THR A 84 6.00 -3.93 -4.74
C THR A 84 6.40 -2.77 -3.84
N LEU A 85 5.97 -2.74 -2.57
CA LEU A 85 6.41 -1.72 -1.60
C LEU A 85 7.91 -1.81 -1.35
N ILE A 86 8.45 -3.02 -1.18
CA ILE A 86 9.90 -3.23 -1.03
C ILE A 86 10.64 -2.76 -2.28
N ALA A 87 10.19 -3.19 -3.47
CA ALA A 87 10.81 -2.80 -4.73
C ALA A 87 10.82 -1.28 -4.92
N ALA A 88 9.73 -0.59 -4.61
CA ALA A 88 9.63 0.85 -4.69
C ALA A 88 10.64 1.55 -3.75
N VAL A 89 10.82 1.07 -2.52
CA VAL A 89 11.84 1.60 -1.59
C VAL A 89 13.26 1.37 -2.12
N VAL A 90 13.53 0.20 -2.70
CA VAL A 90 14.84 -0.09 -3.31
C VAL A 90 15.13 0.85 -4.49
N LEU A 91 14.13 1.12 -5.33
CA LEU A 91 14.25 2.09 -6.43
C LEU A 91 14.42 3.52 -5.90
N LEU A 92 13.76 3.87 -4.79
CA LEU A 92 13.90 5.17 -4.14
C LEU A 92 15.34 5.39 -3.62
N ARG A 93 16.00 4.34 -3.10
CA ARG A 93 17.41 4.40 -2.70
C ARG A 93 18.34 4.75 -3.87
N GLY A 94 18.00 4.30 -5.09
CA GLY A 94 18.77 4.57 -6.30
C GLY A 94 18.82 6.05 -6.70
N ILE A 95 17.92 6.89 -6.18
CA ILE A 95 17.91 8.33 -6.47
C ILE A 95 19.20 9.02 -5.96
N HIS A 96 19.86 8.50 -4.92
CA HIS A 96 21.09 9.12 -4.40
C HIS A 96 22.32 8.87 -5.30
N SER A 97 22.23 7.97 -6.28
CA SER A 97 23.34 7.56 -7.16
C SER A 97 23.28 8.15 -8.57
N GLU A 98 22.34 9.04 -8.85
CA GLU A 98 22.25 9.84 -10.09
C GLU A 98 22.53 11.32 -9.79
#